data_AF-A0A1D6L7V3-F1
#
_entry.id   AF-A0A1D6L7V3-F1
#
_cell.length_a   1.000
_cell.length_b   1.000
_cell.length_c   1.000
_cell.angle_alpha   90.00
_cell.angle_beta   90.00
_cell.angle_gamma   90.00
#
_symmetry.space_group_name_H-M   'P 1'
#
loop_
_entity.id
_entity.type
_entity.pdbx_description
1 polymer ?
#
loop_
_entity_poly.entity_id
_entity_poly.type
_entity_poly.pdbx_seq_one_letter_code
_entity_poly.pdbx_strand_id
1 'polypeptide(L)'
;MANGGAAAGKLTVAETFSNLREQGKSAFIPFITAGDPDLVTTSKALKILNSCGSDVIEVGVPYSDPLADGPVIQASATRALKKGTTLDSVIEMLKGVTPELSCPIVLFTYYNPILKRGVGNFMSTIKQAGIHGLVVPDLPLEETALLRSEAIMHNIELVHTHSHLCMHHLHKVCCVLVLLSGC
;
A
#
# COMPACT_ATOMS: atom_id res chain seq x y z
N MET A 1 5.98 32.65 24.40
CA MET A 1 5.10 32.79 23.22
C MET A 1 4.96 31.40 22.63
N ALA A 2 3.73 30.90 22.57
CA ALA A 2 3.42 29.52 22.23
C ALA A 2 3.71 29.25 20.74
N ASN A 3 4.51 28.24 20.45
CA ASN A 3 4.48 27.58 19.14
C ASN A 3 3.67 26.30 19.33
N GLY A 4 2.42 26.35 18.86
CA GLY A 4 1.49 25.24 18.90
C GLY A 4 2.07 24.07 18.12
N GLY A 5 2.24 22.94 18.82
CA GLY A 5 2.43 21.67 18.15
C GLY A 5 1.19 21.38 17.34
N ALA A 6 1.29 21.52 16.02
CA ALA A 6 0.39 20.84 15.11
C ALA A 6 0.39 19.36 15.53
N ALA A 7 -0.78 18.76 15.69
CA ALA A 7 -0.88 17.32 15.88
C ALA A 7 -0.10 16.67 14.74
N ALA A 8 1.03 16.03 15.04
CA ALA A 8 1.89 15.45 14.02
C ALA A 8 1.08 14.38 13.30
N GLY A 9 0.60 14.70 12.09
CA GLY A 9 -0.03 13.74 11.21
C GLY A 9 0.95 12.60 10.91
N LYS A 10 0.42 11.42 10.58
CA LYS A 10 1.27 10.30 10.14
C LYS A 10 2.02 10.72 8.89
N LEU A 11 3.30 10.34 8.82
CA LEU A 11 4.13 10.62 7.66
C LEU A 11 3.50 9.96 6.42
N THR A 12 3.55 10.67 5.31
CA THR A 12 3.23 10.05 4.02
C THR A 12 4.33 9.08 3.60
N VAL A 13 4.09 8.30 2.54
CA VAL A 13 5.10 7.40 2.01
C VAL A 13 6.28 8.23 1.49
N ALA A 14 6.03 9.29 0.70
CA ALA A 14 7.06 10.21 0.23
C ALA A 14 7.89 10.85 1.35
N GLU A 15 7.25 11.35 2.43
CA GLU A 15 7.96 11.93 3.58
C GLU A 15 8.86 10.89 4.28
N THR A 16 8.37 9.65 4.40
CA THR A 16 9.14 8.53 4.96
C THR A 16 10.42 8.28 4.17
N PHE A 17 10.33 8.21 2.84
CA PHE A 17 11.50 8.02 1.98
C PHE A 17 12.46 9.21 2.00
N SER A 18 11.95 10.44 2.06
CA SER A 18 12.79 11.64 2.20
C SER A 18 13.63 11.58 3.48
N ASN A 19 12.98 11.26 4.61
CA ASN A 19 13.65 11.16 5.91
C ASN A 19 14.71 10.04 5.93
N LEU A 20 14.44 8.89 5.32
CA LEU A 20 15.40 7.79 5.23
C LEU A 20 16.61 8.15 4.36
N ARG A 21 16.37 8.84 3.25
CA ARG A 21 17.44 9.32 2.35
C ARG A 21 18.36 10.31 3.06
N GLU A 22 17.80 11.26 3.81
CA GLU A 22 18.57 12.22 4.61
C GLU A 22 19.42 11.53 5.69
N GLN A 23 18.91 10.43 6.25
CA GLN A 23 19.62 9.62 7.23
C GLN A 23 20.60 8.60 6.62
N GLY A 24 20.65 8.46 5.28
CA GLY A 24 21.45 7.45 4.60
C GLY A 24 21.02 6.00 4.91
N LYS A 25 19.75 5.78 5.24
CA LYS A 25 19.19 4.46 5.59
C LYS A 25 18.41 3.84 4.43
N SER A 26 18.35 2.51 4.41
CA SER A 26 17.44 1.76 3.54
C SER A 26 16.09 1.57 4.23
N ALA A 27 15.02 1.54 3.44
CA ALA A 27 13.67 1.27 3.94
C ALA A 27 13.45 -0.22 4.23
N PHE A 28 12.78 -0.52 5.34
CA PHE A 28 12.21 -1.83 5.63
C PHE A 28 10.71 -1.83 5.37
N ILE A 29 10.28 -2.60 4.36
CA ILE A 29 8.90 -2.62 3.85
C ILE A 29 8.38 -4.07 3.82
N PRO A 30 7.81 -4.57 4.92
CA PRO A 30 7.17 -5.88 4.91
C PRO A 30 5.87 -5.87 4.10
N PHE A 31 5.66 -6.95 3.35
CA PHE A 31 4.40 -7.28 2.71
C PHE A 31 3.70 -8.40 3.48
N ILE A 32 2.40 -8.26 3.73
CA ILE A 32 1.55 -9.34 4.25
C ILE A 32 0.25 -9.46 3.47
N THR A 33 -0.24 -10.68 3.26
CA THR A 33 -1.58 -10.92 2.69
C THR A 33 -2.62 -10.81 3.79
N ALA A 34 -3.61 -9.93 3.61
CA ALA A 34 -4.70 -9.78 4.55
C ALA A 34 -5.56 -11.05 4.58
N GLY A 35 -5.93 -11.48 5.79
CA GLY A 35 -6.74 -12.69 5.98
C GLY A 35 -5.94 -13.99 5.97
N ASP A 36 -4.60 -13.95 5.92
CA ASP A 36 -3.74 -15.12 6.11
C ASP A 36 -2.97 -15.03 7.45
N PRO A 37 -3.25 -15.91 8.44
CA PRO A 37 -4.29 -16.92 8.44
C PRO A 37 -5.69 -16.34 8.66
N ASP A 38 -5.88 -15.15 9.21
CA ASP A 38 -7.19 -14.49 9.37
C ASP A 38 -7.01 -13.00 9.66
N LEU A 39 -8.06 -12.20 9.53
CA LEU A 39 -7.99 -10.74 9.69
C LEU A 39 -7.62 -10.28 11.10
N VAL A 40 -8.00 -11.04 12.13
CA VAL A 40 -7.61 -10.74 13.52
C VAL A 40 -6.10 -10.88 13.67
N THR A 41 -5.54 -11.94 13.09
CA THR A 41 -4.09 -12.17 13.06
C THR A 41 -3.38 -11.14 12.18
N THR A 42 -3.94 -10.76 11.03
CA THR A 42 -3.42 -9.66 10.20
C THR A 42 -3.32 -8.36 11.00
N SER A 43 -4.37 -7.95 11.72
CA SER A 43 -4.36 -6.73 12.54
C SER A 43 -3.27 -6.76 13.62
N LYS A 44 -3.10 -7.90 14.31
CA LYS A 44 -2.01 -8.09 15.28
C LYS A 44 -0.63 -8.00 14.62
N ALA A 45 -0.47 -8.64 13.46
CA ALA A 45 0.79 -8.60 12.70
C ALA A 45 1.16 -7.17 12.29
N LEU A 46 0.19 -6.36 11.83
CA LEU A 46 0.42 -4.95 11.50
C LEU A 46 0.96 -4.15 12.69
N LYS A 47 0.39 -4.35 13.89
CA LYS A 47 0.87 -3.68 15.12
C LYS A 47 2.29 -4.11 15.48
N ILE A 48 2.62 -5.39 15.32
CA ILE A 48 3.96 -5.93 15.57
C ILE A 48 4.96 -5.38 14.56
N LEU A 49 4.65 -5.44 13.26
CA LEU A 49 5.52 -4.91 12.21
C LEU A 49 5.79 -3.41 12.41
N ASN A 50 4.76 -2.65 12.80
CA ASN A 50 4.91 -1.25 13.17
C ASN A 50 5.86 -1.06 14.37
N SER A 51 5.68 -1.83 15.46
CA SER A 51 6.55 -1.72 16.64
C SER A 51 7.99 -2.22 16.41
N CYS A 52 8.19 -3.10 15.42
CA CYS A 52 9.50 -3.53 14.94
C CYS A 52 10.22 -2.47 14.08
N GLY A 53 9.60 -1.31 13.82
CA GLY A 53 10.22 -0.23 13.07
C GLY A 53 10.11 -0.39 11.55
N SER A 54 9.00 -0.95 11.05
CA SER A 54 8.70 -0.89 9.61
C SER A 54 8.53 0.56 9.17
N ASP A 55 9.18 0.94 8.08
CA ASP A 55 9.07 2.28 7.52
C ASP A 55 7.75 2.45 6.76
N VAL A 56 7.34 1.41 6.03
CA VAL A 56 6.07 1.31 5.32
C VAL A 56 5.58 -0.13 5.46
N ILE A 57 4.28 -0.38 5.53
CA ILE A 57 3.76 -1.75 5.46
C ILE A 57 2.84 -1.89 4.25
N GLU A 58 3.09 -2.91 3.43
CA GLU A 58 2.24 -3.29 2.31
C GLU A 58 1.24 -4.38 2.74
N VAL A 59 -0.02 -4.15 2.42
CA VAL A 59 -1.12 -5.07 2.74
C VAL A 59 -1.79 -5.55 1.46
N GLY A 60 -1.54 -6.80 1.10
CA GLY A 60 -2.13 -7.47 -0.05
C GLY A 60 -3.57 -7.88 0.19
N VAL A 61 -4.48 -7.39 -0.65
CA VAL A 61 -5.85 -7.89 -0.72
C VAL A 61 -5.83 -9.22 -1.47
N PRO A 62 -6.31 -10.32 -0.88
CA PRO A 62 -6.29 -11.60 -1.56
C PRO A 62 -7.21 -11.57 -2.79
N TYR A 63 -6.68 -12.00 -3.94
CA TYR A 63 -7.36 -11.95 -5.23
C TYR A 63 -7.35 -13.32 -5.91
N SER A 64 -8.45 -13.66 -6.59
CA SER A 64 -8.65 -15.00 -7.16
C SER A 64 -7.94 -15.24 -8.48
N ASP A 65 -7.49 -14.17 -9.15
CA ASP A 65 -6.79 -14.24 -10.44
C ASP A 65 -5.47 -13.43 -10.39
N PRO A 66 -4.51 -13.85 -9.55
CA PRO A 66 -3.30 -13.07 -9.28
C PRO A 66 -2.24 -13.30 -10.37
N LEU A 67 -2.37 -12.60 -11.50
CA LEU A 67 -1.49 -12.75 -12.66
C LEU A 67 -0.03 -12.35 -12.39
N ALA A 68 0.21 -11.49 -11.40
CA ALA A 68 1.53 -10.90 -11.12
C ALA A 68 2.26 -11.54 -9.92
N ASP A 69 1.59 -12.38 -9.14
CA ASP A 69 2.14 -12.87 -7.86
C ASP A 69 2.93 -14.16 -8.01
N GLY A 70 3.99 -14.31 -7.20
CA GLY A 70 4.72 -15.56 -7.05
C GLY A 70 3.96 -16.61 -6.22
N PRO A 71 4.39 -17.89 -6.25
CA PRO A 71 3.66 -19.02 -5.67
C PRO A 71 3.39 -18.90 -4.15
N VAL A 72 4.28 -18.20 -3.42
CA VAL A 72 4.11 -17.97 -1.97
C VAL A 72 2.93 -17.02 -1.69
N ILE A 73 2.83 -15.93 -2.44
CA ILE A 73 1.74 -14.94 -2.31
C ILE A 73 0.43 -15.52 -2.83
N GLN A 74 0.47 -16.29 -3.92
CA GLN A 74 -0.72 -17.02 -4.40
C GLN A 74 -1.25 -18.01 -3.35
N ALA A 75 -0.36 -18.71 -2.65
CA ALA A 75 -0.74 -19.65 -1.60
C ALA A 75 -1.35 -18.96 -0.38
N SER A 76 -0.80 -17.81 0.07
CA SER A 76 -1.41 -17.02 1.16
C SER A 76 -2.76 -16.43 0.74
N ALA A 77 -2.88 -15.88 -0.47
CA ALA A 77 -4.14 -15.39 -1.01
C ALA A 77 -5.20 -16.50 -1.08
N THR A 78 -4.83 -17.70 -1.53
CA THR A 78 -5.72 -18.87 -1.55
C THR A 78 -6.23 -19.23 -0.16
N ARG A 79 -5.37 -19.23 0.88
CA ARG A 79 -5.79 -19.49 2.26
C ARG A 79 -6.75 -18.42 2.78
N ALA A 80 -6.47 -17.15 2.49
CA ALA A 80 -7.31 -16.03 2.90
C ALA A 80 -8.69 -16.05 2.21
N LEU A 81 -8.74 -16.36 0.90
CA LEU A 81 -9.99 -16.50 0.14
C LEU A 81 -10.83 -17.67 0.63
N LYS A 82 -10.21 -18.81 0.96
CA LYS A 82 -10.92 -19.98 1.53
C LYS A 82 -11.62 -19.66 2.86
N LYS A 83 -11.15 -18.64 3.59
CA LYS A 83 -11.77 -18.16 4.82
C LYS A 83 -12.78 -17.02 4.61
N GLY A 84 -13.08 -16.68 3.35
CA GLY A 84 -14.05 -15.64 3.00
C GLY A 84 -13.54 -14.21 3.15
N THR A 85 -12.21 -13.99 3.09
CA THR A 85 -11.66 -12.64 3.11
C THR A 85 -12.09 -11.87 1.86
N THR A 86 -12.59 -10.65 2.02
CA THR A 86 -13.06 -9.78 0.94
C THR A 86 -12.37 -8.41 1.03
N LEU A 87 -12.37 -7.65 -0.06
CA LEU A 87 -11.85 -6.28 -0.04
C LEU A 87 -12.52 -5.42 1.04
N ASP A 88 -13.84 -5.56 1.24
CA ASP A 88 -14.56 -4.81 2.28
C ASP A 88 -14.09 -5.17 3.68
N SER A 89 -13.91 -6.46 3.98
CA SER A 89 -13.45 -6.88 5.31
C SER A 89 -12.00 -6.50 5.57
N VAL A 90 -11.17 -6.42 4.53
CA VAL A 90 -9.81 -5.88 4.62
C VAL A 90 -9.83 -4.37 4.90
N ILE A 91 -10.62 -3.59 4.16
CA ILE A 91 -10.74 -2.14 4.37
C ILE A 91 -11.27 -1.83 5.77
N GLU A 92 -12.29 -2.56 6.24
CA GLU A 92 -12.85 -2.36 7.59
C GLU A 92 -11.84 -2.70 8.68
N MET A 93 -11.09 -3.80 8.52
CA MET A 93 -9.99 -4.15 9.43
C MET A 93 -8.91 -3.06 9.43
N LEU A 94 -8.52 -2.56 8.26
CA LEU A 94 -7.55 -1.49 8.13
C LEU A 94 -8.04 -0.20 8.79
N LYS A 95 -9.30 0.20 8.58
CA LYS A 95 -9.91 1.36 9.24
C LYS A 95 -9.84 1.27 10.76
N GLY A 96 -10.00 0.07 11.33
CA GLY A 96 -9.88 -0.15 12.77
C GLY A 96 -8.45 -0.09 13.30
N VAL A 97 -7.47 -0.64 12.56
CA VAL A 97 -6.08 -0.74 13.04
C VAL A 97 -5.21 0.45 12.68
N THR A 98 -5.46 1.12 11.54
CA THR A 98 -4.60 2.20 11.07
C THR A 98 -4.45 3.32 12.07
N PRO A 99 -5.44 3.74 12.90
CA PRO A 99 -5.23 4.76 13.93
C PRO A 99 -4.11 4.42 14.93
N GLU A 100 -3.87 3.13 15.18
CA GLU A 100 -2.85 2.64 16.12
C GLU A 100 -1.45 2.50 15.50
N LEU A 101 -1.32 2.62 14.18
CA LEU A 101 -0.04 2.48 13.46
C LEU A 101 0.62 3.84 13.24
N SER A 102 1.94 3.92 13.38
CA SER A 102 2.72 5.13 13.10
C SER A 102 3.25 5.17 11.66
N CYS A 103 3.58 4.02 11.08
CA CYS A 103 4.05 3.93 9.70
C CYS A 103 2.87 4.00 8.71
N PRO A 104 3.08 4.56 7.50
CA PRO A 104 2.09 4.53 6.44
C PRO A 104 1.76 3.10 5.97
N ILE A 105 0.50 2.89 5.63
CA ILE A 105 -0.01 1.67 5.00
C ILE A 105 -0.17 1.89 3.50
N VAL A 106 0.36 0.96 2.71
CA VAL A 106 0.15 0.86 1.27
C VAL A 106 -0.75 -0.35 0.99
N LEU A 107 -1.88 -0.11 0.34
CA LEU A 107 -2.78 -1.18 -0.07
C LEU A 107 -2.27 -1.76 -1.39
N PHE A 108 -2.12 -3.09 -1.46
CA PHE A 108 -1.77 -3.79 -2.68
C PHE A 108 -3.00 -4.56 -3.18
N THR A 109 -3.49 -4.22 -4.37
CA THR A 109 -4.68 -4.85 -4.97
C THR A 109 -4.63 -4.77 -6.49
N TYR A 110 -5.43 -5.62 -7.14
CA TYR A 110 -5.60 -5.63 -8.59
C TYR A 110 -6.62 -4.58 -9.06
N TYR A 111 -6.57 -4.21 -10.33
CA TYR A 111 -7.37 -3.12 -10.88
C TYR A 111 -8.86 -3.45 -10.98
N ASN A 112 -9.21 -4.70 -11.31
CA ASN A 112 -10.60 -5.12 -11.49
C ASN A 112 -11.50 -4.89 -10.25
N PRO A 113 -11.08 -5.23 -9.00
CA PRO A 113 -11.79 -4.84 -7.78
C PRO A 113 -12.03 -3.33 -7.63
N ILE A 114 -11.10 -2.49 -8.09
CA ILE A 114 -11.23 -1.02 -8.06
C ILE A 114 -12.30 -0.57 -9.06
N LEU A 115 -12.21 -1.07 -10.30
CA LEU A 115 -13.15 -0.75 -11.37
C LEU A 115 -14.60 -1.08 -10.99
N LYS A 116 -14.84 -2.26 -10.42
CA LYS A 116 -16.18 -2.71 -10.01
C LYS A 116 -16.86 -1.79 -8.98
N ARG A 117 -16.09 -1.00 -8.24
CA ARG A 117 -16.57 -0.07 -7.20
C ARG A 117 -16.67 1.37 -7.70
N GLY A 118 -16.06 1.66 -8.85
CA GLY A 118 -15.77 3.02 -9.31
C GLY A 118 -14.51 3.57 -8.62
N VAL A 119 -13.60 4.12 -9.42
CA VAL A 119 -12.27 4.56 -8.97
C VAL A 119 -12.35 5.63 -7.87
N GLY A 120 -13.17 6.67 -8.05
CA GLY A 120 -13.31 7.73 -7.04
C GLY A 120 -13.90 7.24 -5.71
N ASN A 121 -14.93 6.39 -5.76
CA ASN A 121 -15.51 5.78 -4.56
C ASN A 121 -14.49 4.92 -3.81
N PHE A 122 -13.70 4.13 -4.55
CA PHE A 122 -12.63 3.33 -3.99
C PHE A 122 -11.57 4.21 -3.32
N MET A 123 -11.07 5.25 -4.00
CA MET A 123 -10.08 6.18 -3.44
C MET A 123 -10.56 6.86 -2.17
N SER A 124 -11.79 7.37 -2.17
CA SER A 124 -12.41 7.96 -0.99
C SER A 124 -12.50 6.97 0.17
N THR A 125 -12.89 5.73 -0.12
CA THR A 125 -13.04 4.66 0.88
C THR A 125 -11.70 4.28 1.50
N ILE A 126 -10.66 4.05 0.70
CA ILE A 126 -9.34 3.69 1.25
C ILE A 126 -8.71 4.85 2.03
N LYS A 127 -8.95 6.10 1.60
CA LYS A 127 -8.48 7.28 2.34
C LYS A 127 -9.14 7.36 3.72
N GLN A 128 -10.45 7.14 3.80
CA GLN A 128 -11.18 7.10 5.07
C GLN A 128 -10.73 5.95 5.99
N ALA A 129 -10.20 4.87 5.42
CA ALA A 129 -9.60 3.77 6.18
C ALA A 129 -8.17 4.06 6.68
N GLY A 130 -7.60 5.24 6.41
CA GLY A 130 -6.26 5.61 6.84
C GLY A 130 -5.14 5.00 5.99
N ILE A 131 -5.44 4.60 4.76
CA ILE A 131 -4.44 4.12 3.79
C ILE A 131 -3.74 5.33 3.16
N HIS A 132 -2.43 5.23 2.95
CA HIS A 132 -1.57 6.31 2.48
C HIS A 132 -1.11 6.12 1.03
N GLY A 133 -1.01 4.87 0.58
CA GLY A 133 -0.64 4.55 -0.79
C GLY A 133 -1.36 3.35 -1.37
N LEU A 134 -1.20 3.17 -2.68
CA LEU A 134 -1.84 2.11 -3.44
C LEU A 134 -0.87 1.56 -4.50
N VAL A 135 -0.73 0.24 -4.53
CA VAL A 135 -0.03 -0.52 -5.58
C VAL A 135 -1.08 -1.26 -6.40
N VAL A 136 -1.04 -1.09 -7.72
CA VAL A 136 -1.87 -1.83 -8.69
C VAL A 136 -0.95 -2.51 -9.71
N PRO A 137 -0.59 -3.79 -9.51
CA PRO A 137 0.48 -4.44 -10.27
C PRO A 137 0.07 -4.80 -11.72
N ASP A 138 -1.23 -4.88 -11.99
CA ASP A 138 -1.81 -5.28 -13.27
C ASP A 138 -2.20 -4.11 -14.18
N LEU A 139 -1.87 -2.86 -13.80
CA LEU A 139 -2.20 -1.66 -14.57
C LEU A 139 -0.94 -1.03 -15.20
N PRO A 140 -0.79 -1.08 -16.54
CA PRO A 140 0.30 -0.39 -17.25
C PRO A 140 0.26 1.12 -17.03
N LEU A 141 1.44 1.76 -17.04
CA LEU A 141 1.57 3.20 -16.76
C LEU A 141 0.69 4.05 -17.68
N GLU A 142 0.58 3.66 -18.95
CA GLU A 142 -0.21 4.33 -19.98
C GLU A 142 -1.71 4.37 -19.65
N GLU A 143 -2.20 3.38 -18.89
CA GLU A 143 -3.61 3.22 -18.51
C GLU A 143 -3.92 3.81 -17.12
N THR A 144 -2.90 4.33 -16.42
CA THR A 144 -3.07 4.86 -15.05
C THR A 144 -3.72 6.25 -14.98
N ALA A 145 -4.02 6.91 -16.09
CA ALA A 145 -4.43 8.33 -16.09
C ALA A 145 -5.61 8.63 -15.14
N LEU A 146 -6.68 7.84 -15.21
CA LEU A 146 -7.84 7.98 -14.33
C LEU A 146 -7.47 7.70 -12.86
N LEU A 147 -6.72 6.61 -12.62
CA LEU A 147 -6.29 6.22 -11.28
C LEU A 147 -5.42 7.32 -10.64
N ARG A 148 -4.50 7.91 -11.40
CA ARG A 148 -3.61 9.00 -10.98
C ARG A 148 -4.38 10.25 -10.62
N SER A 149 -5.32 10.66 -11.47
CA SER A 149 -6.15 11.84 -11.19
C SER A 149 -6.91 11.67 -9.88
N GLU A 150 -7.56 10.52 -9.68
CA GLU A 150 -8.32 10.23 -8.46
C GLU A 150 -7.43 10.11 -7.22
N ALA A 151 -6.26 9.49 -7.34
CA ALA A 151 -5.31 9.36 -6.24
C ALA A 151 -4.79 10.72 -5.76
N ILE A 152 -4.46 11.64 -6.68
CA ILE A 152 -4.05 13.02 -6.36
C ILE A 152 -5.18 13.74 -5.63
N MET A 153 -6.41 13.67 -6.12
CA MET A 153 -7.56 14.33 -5.49
C MET A 153 -7.82 13.86 -4.05
N HIS A 154 -7.50 12.59 -3.76
CA HIS A 154 -7.75 11.98 -2.45
C HIS A 154 -6.51 11.90 -1.55
N ASN A 155 -5.36 12.46 -1.98
CA ASN A 155 -4.08 12.34 -1.27
C ASN A 155 -3.71 10.88 -0.95
N ILE A 156 -3.75 10.03 -1.98
CA ILE A 156 -3.25 8.65 -1.99
C ILE A 156 -2.04 8.59 -2.92
N GLU A 157 -0.92 8.06 -2.43
CA GLU A 157 0.30 7.94 -3.23
C GLU A 157 0.29 6.65 -4.08
N LEU A 158 0.35 6.79 -5.40
CA LEU A 158 0.40 5.64 -6.30
C LEU A 158 1.83 5.12 -6.45
N VAL A 159 1.99 3.86 -6.10
CA VAL A 159 3.22 3.09 -6.24
C VAL A 159 3.17 2.32 -7.55
N HIS A 160 4.06 2.68 -8.48
CA HIS A 160 4.16 2.00 -9.76
C HIS A 160 5.20 0.89 -9.67
N THR A 161 4.83 -0.29 -10.17
CA THR A 161 5.78 -1.39 -10.36
C THR A 161 6.38 -1.27 -11.76
N HIS A 162 7.71 -1.40 -11.87
CA HIS A 162 8.39 -1.43 -13.16
C HIS A 162 8.89 -2.85 -13.43
N SER A 163 8.54 -3.40 -14.59
CA SER A 163 9.13 -4.65 -15.07
C SER A 163 10.48 -4.39 -15.72
N HIS A 164 11.37 -5.39 -15.69
CA HIS A 164 12.76 -5.31 -16.18
C HIS A 164 12.93 -4.90 -17.67
N LEU A 165 11.85 -4.83 -18.47
CA LEU A 165 11.93 -4.40 -19.87
C LEU A 165 12.24 -2.90 -20.06
N CYS A 166 12.17 -2.09 -19.01
CA CYS A 166 12.39 -0.63 -19.06
C CYS A 166 13.77 -0.18 -18.55
N MET A 167 14.81 -1.04 -18.63
CA MET A 167 16.15 -0.76 -18.08
C MET A 167 17.08 -0.01 -19.07
N HIS A 168 16.66 1.13 -19.62
CA HIS A 168 17.59 2.06 -20.29
C HIS A 168 17.89 3.34 -19.50
N HIS A 169 17.36 3.54 -18.28
CA HIS A 169 17.63 4.80 -17.59
C HIS A 169 17.84 4.81 -16.07
N LEU A 170 17.58 3.76 -15.29
CA LEU A 170 17.74 3.85 -13.82
C LEU A 170 18.68 2.77 -13.29
N HIS A 171 19.89 3.20 -12.91
CA HIS A 171 20.84 2.41 -12.14
C HIS A 171 20.36 2.28 -10.68
N LYS A 172 20.29 1.02 -10.21
CA LYS A 172 20.19 0.57 -8.81
C LYS A 172 18.90 0.90 -8.05
N VAL A 173 17.84 0.10 -8.28
CA VAL A 173 16.86 -0.22 -7.23
C VAL A 173 16.45 -1.68 -7.35
N CYS A 174 16.64 -2.46 -6.28
CA CYS A 174 16.07 -3.79 -6.11
C CYS A 174 14.59 -3.59 -5.75
N CYS A 175 13.66 -4.05 -6.61
CA CYS A 175 12.20 -4.07 -6.45
C CYS A 175 11.59 -3.18 -5.34
N VAL A 176 11.68 -1.84 -5.44
CA VAL A 176 10.98 -0.91 -4.54
C VAL A 176 10.73 0.40 -5.29
N LEU A 177 9.45 0.75 -5.46
CA LEU A 177 8.92 2.12 -5.48
C LEU A 177 9.69 3.20 -6.27
N VAL A 178 9.20 3.53 -7.47
CA VAL A 178 9.45 4.88 -8.04
C VAL A 178 8.34 5.80 -7.54
N LEU A 179 8.61 6.52 -6.45
CA LEU A 179 7.84 7.71 -6.10
C LEU A 179 8.21 8.81 -7.10
N LEU A 180 7.33 9.07 -8.06
CA LEU A 180 7.40 10.27 -8.88
C LEU A 180 6.97 11.46 -8.03
N SER A 181 7.90 11.99 -7.23
CA SER A 181 7.87 13.38 -6.78
C SER A 181 8.70 14.20 -7.77
N GLY A 182 8.10 15.28 -8.27
CA GLY A 182 8.52 16.01 -9.47
C GLY A 182 9.98 16.45 -9.52
N CYS A 183 10.53 16.31 -10.73
CA CYS A 183 11.22 17.39 -11.42
C CYS A 183 10.28 17.90 -12.53
#